data_AF-A0A3Q9RKD6-F1
#
_entry.id   AF-A0A3Q9RKD6-F1
#
_cell.length_a   1.000
_cell.length_b   1.000
_cell.length_c   1.000
_cell.angle_alpha   90.00
_cell.angle_beta   90.00
_cell.angle_gamma   90.00
#
_symmetry.space_group_name_H-M   'P 1'
#
loop_
_entity.id
_entity.type
_entity.pdbx_description
1 polymer ?
#
loop_
_entity_poly.entity_id
_entity_poly.type
_entity_poly.pdbx_seq_one_letter_code
_entity_poly.pdbx_strand_id
1 'polypeptide(L)' 'MKKEYIVFSNQLAGYLMMNKFPLKRMGKSDKQGSNLNIFFFNESEDLLSKVEEFKSIKK' A
#
# COMPACT_ATOMS: atom_id res chain seq x y z
N MET A 1 -8.37 -3.72 17.31
CA MET A 1 -7.41 -3.01 16.44
C MET A 1 -7.59 -3.52 15.02
N LYS A 2 -7.78 -2.65 14.01
CA LYS A 2 -7.80 -3.09 12.60
C LYS A 2 -6.37 -3.47 12.19
N LYS A 3 -6.20 -4.57 11.47
CA LYS A 3 -4.90 -4.98 10.92
C LYS A 3 -4.42 -3.94 9.90
N GLU A 4 -3.10 -3.78 9.79
CA GLU A 4 -2.49 -2.83 8.85
C GLU A 4 -1.94 -3.59 7.65
N TYR A 5 -2.23 -3.09 6.45
CA TYR A 5 -1.63 -3.56 5.21
C TYR A 5 -0.47 -2.64 4.83
N ILE A 6 0.72 -3.20 4.66
CA ILE A 6 1.96 -2.45 4.43
C ILE A 6 2.33 -2.52 2.94
N VAL A 7 2.51 -1.36 2.32
CA VAL A 7 2.86 -1.21 0.91
C VAL A 7 4.20 -0.50 0.78
N PHE A 8 5.12 -1.10 0.02
CA PHE A 8 6.43 -0.53 -0.29
C PHE A 8 6.53 0.07 -1.70
N SER A 9 5.48 -0.09 -2.51
CA SER A 9 5.42 0.39 -3.89
C SER A 9 4.62 1.69 -3.97
N ASN A 10 5.26 2.76 -4.43
CA ASN A 10 4.58 4.05 -4.70
C ASN A 10 3.40 3.88 -5.68
N GLN A 11 3.54 3.00 -6.68
CA GLN A 11 2.49 2.79 -7.68
C GLN A 11 1.29 2.03 -7.09
N LEU A 12 1.53 1.00 -6.27
CA LEU A 12 0.44 0.31 -5.58
C LEU A 12 -0.25 1.24 -4.58
N ALA A 13 0.52 2.03 -3.82
CA ALA A 13 -0.05 3.01 -2.90
C ALA A 13 -0.91 4.04 -3.63
N GLY A 14 -0.43 4.57 -4.78
CA GLY A 14 -1.20 5.46 -5.64
C GLY A 14 -2.51 4.85 -6.11
N TYR A 15 -2.46 3.61 -6.62
CA TYR A 15 -3.63 2.88 -7.06
C TYR A 15 -4.66 2.67 -5.93
N LEU A 16 -4.22 2.30 -4.72
CA LEU A 16 -5.10 2.14 -3.57
C LEU A 16 -5.73 3.47 -3.14
N MET A 17 -4.96 4.57 -3.14
CA MET A 17 -5.49 5.91 -2.85
C MET A 17 -6.54 6.35 -3.89
N MET A 18 -6.33 6.06 -5.18
CA MET A 18 -7.32 6.32 -6.23
C MET A 18 -8.61 5.50 -6.06
N ASN A 19 -8.51 4.30 -5.47
CA ASN A 19 -9.65 3.46 -5.12
C ASN A 19 -10.28 3.80 -3.74
N LYS A 20 -10.03 5.00 -3.22
CA LYS A 20 -10.60 5.53 -1.97
C LYS A 20 -10.18 4.81 -0.68
N PHE A 21 -9.09 4.04 -0.70
CA PHE A 21 -8.52 3.50 0.55
C PHE A 21 -7.70 4.58 1.28
N PRO A 22 -8.04 4.92 2.54
CA PRO A 22 -7.36 5.95 3.28
C PRO A 22 -5.96 5.50 3.69
N LEU A 23 -4.96 6.31 3.33
CA LEU A 23 -3.59 6.17 3.83
C LEU A 23 -3.57 6.55 5.32
N LYS A 24 -3.17 5.61 6.18
CA LYS A 24 -3.13 5.82 7.63
C LYS A 24 -1.88 6.57 8.06
N ARG A 25 -0.72 6.15 7.55
CA ARG A 25 0.56 6.82 7.77
C ARG A 25 1.54 6.49 6.64
N MET A 26 2.53 7.35 6.48
CA MET A 26 3.70 7.12 5.64
C MET A 26 4.95 7.10 6.53
N GLY A 27 5.74 6.05 6.42
CA GLY A 27 7.05 5.92 7.06
C GLY A 27 8.18 5.95 6.04
N LYS A 28 9.40 5.97 6.53
CA LYS A 28 10.60 5.74 5.72
C LYS A 28 11.22 4.41 6.14
N SER A 29 11.81 3.70 5.19
CA SER A 29 12.63 2.55 5.53
C SER A 29 13.93 3.00 6.19
N ASP A 30 14.27 2.40 7.34
CA ASP A 30 15.54 2.66 8.05
C ASP A 30 16.74 1.95 7.42
N LYS A 31 16.58 1.26 6.28
CA LYS A 31 17.73 0.71 5.55
C LYS A 31 18.56 1.86 4.99
N GLN A 32 19.81 1.98 5.45
CA GLN A 32 20.80 2.87 4.86
C GLN A 32 20.77 2.77 3.33
N GLY A 33 20.50 3.89 2.64
CA GLY A 33 20.43 3.97 1.18
C GLY A 33 19.06 3.71 0.56
N SER A 34 18.03 3.33 1.33
CA SER A 34 16.69 3.07 0.83
C SER A 34 15.74 4.24 1.13
N ASN A 35 15.64 5.19 0.20
CA ASN A 35 14.60 6.24 0.20
C ASN A 35 13.20 5.71 -0.12
N LEU A 36 12.89 4.47 0.27
CA LEU A 36 11.60 3.84 0.02
C LEU A 36 10.58 4.31 1.06
N ASN A 37 9.51 4.91 0.55
CA ASN A 37 8.32 5.24 1.34
C ASN A 37 7.60 3.94 1.73
N ILE A 38 7.18 3.85 2.98
CA ILE A 38 6.35 2.76 3.50
C ILE A 38 4.96 3.30 3.74
N PHE A 39 3.96 2.77 3.05
CA PHE A 39 2.58 3.21 3.13
C PHE A 39 1.76 2.22 3.94
N PHE A 40 1.01 2.71 4.91
CA PHE A 40 0.18 1.88 5.79
C PHE A 40 -1.29 2.15 5.51
N PHE A 41 -2.04 1.10 5.20
CA PHE A 41 -3.49 1.15 4.99
C PHE A 41 -4.20 0.30 6.03
N ASN A 42 -5.48 0.56 6.26
CA ASN A 42 -6.31 -0.38 7.01
C ASN A 42 -6.58 -1.61 6.13
N GLU A 43 -6.28 -2.79 6.64
CA GLU A 43 -6.59 -4.05 5.95
C GLU A 43 -8.11 -4.24 5.87
N SER A 44 -8.59 -4.61 4.68
CA SER A 44 -9.95 -5.05 4.40
C SER A 44 -9.93 -6.04 3.24
N GLU A 45 -10.98 -6.86 3.12
CA GLU A 45 -11.14 -7.79 1.98
C GLU A 45 -11.15 -7.04 0.64
N ASP A 46 -11.84 -5.89 0.59
CA ASP A 46 -11.86 -5.01 -0.60
C ASP A 46 -10.45 -4.54 -0.99
N LEU A 47 -9.63 -4.17 0.01
CA LEU A 47 -8.26 -3.72 -0.24
C LEU A 47 -7.42 -4.87 -0.83
N LEU A 48 -7.54 -6.07 -0.26
CA LEU A 48 -6.81 -7.25 -0.73
C LEU A 48 -7.24 -7.61 -2.16
N SER A 49 -8.54 -7.56 -2.47
CA SER A 49 -9.03 -7.78 -3.83
C SER A 49 -8.43 -6.77 -4.82
N LYS A 50 -8.31 -5.50 -4.43
CA LYS A 50 -7.72 -4.45 -5.27
C LYS A 50 -6.21 -4.62 -5.46
N VAL A 51 -5.51 -5.15 -4.46
CA VAL A 51 -4.10 -5.54 -4.61
C VAL A 51 -3.93 -6.63 -5.65
N GLU A 52 -4.76 -7.68 -5.63
CA GLU A 52 -4.70 -8.77 -6.61
C GLU A 52 -5.08 -8.32 -8.02
N GLU A 53 -6.06 -7.41 -8.14
CA GLU A 53 -6.40 -6.74 -9.41
C GLU A 53 -5.18 -6.01 -9.98
N PHE A 54 -4.52 -5.19 -9.17
CA PHE A 54 -3.32 -4.45 -9.58
C PHE A 54 -2.16 -5.35 -10.02
N LYS A 55 -1.94 -6.47 -9.33
CA LYS A 55 -0.92 -7.47 -9.72
C LYS A 55 -1.24 -8.11 -11.06
N SER A 56 -2.51 -8.34 -11.36
CA SER A 56 -2.96 -8.95 -12.60
C SER A 56 -2.80 -8.00 -13.80
N ILE A 57 -2.98 -6.68 -13.60
CA ILE A 57 -2.77 -5.65 -14.64
C ILE A 57 -1.28 -5.49 -15.00
N LYS A 58 -0.37 -5.73 -14.05
CA LYS A 58 1.07 -5.57 -14.24
C LYS A 58 1.79 -6.82 -14.76
N LYS A 59 1.05 -7.90 -15.02
CA LYS A 59 1.57 -9.14 -15.58
C LYS A 59 1.68 -9.03 -17.09
#